data_AF-A0AAW5CNY5-F1
#
_entry.id   AF-A0AAW5CNY5-F1
#
_cell.length_a   1.000
_cell.length_b   1.000
_cell.length_c   1.000
_cell.angle_alpha   90.00
_cell.angle_beta   90.00
_cell.angle_gamma   90.00
#
_symmetry.space_group_name_H-M   'P 1'
#
loop_
_entity.id
_entity.type
_entity.pdbx_description
1 polymer ?
#
loop_
_entity_poly.entity_id
_entity_poly.type
_entity_poly.pdbx_seq_one_letter_code
_entity_poly.pdbx_strand_id
1 'polypeptide(L)' 'MRILVESLKRMYTVKKTLTKEQVAERVARGSISAEEYEYITGEKYSGGDAE' A
#
# COMPACT_ATOMS: atom_id res chain seq x y z
N MET A 1 12.36 -8.88 0.77
CA MET A 1 11.20 -7.98 0.54
C MET A 1 11.60 -6.90 -0.46
N ARG A 2 10.67 -6.41 -1.30
CA ARG A 2 10.96 -5.43 -2.35
C ARG A 2 11.32 -4.05 -1.74
N ILE A 3 12.41 -3.42 -2.23
CA ILE A 3 12.86 -2.08 -1.81
C ILE A 3 11.74 -1.03 -1.91
N LEU A 4 10.87 -1.18 -2.92
CA LEU A 4 9.71 -0.31 -3.15
C LEU A 4 8.73 -0.32 -1.96
N VAL A 5 8.37 -1.50 -1.44
CA VAL A 5 7.40 -1.63 -0.34
C VAL A 5 7.93 -1.02 0.95
N GLU A 6 9.20 -1.23 1.26
CA GLU A 6 9.85 -0.63 2.44
C GLU A 6 9.92 0.90 2.33
N SER A 7 10.15 1.42 1.12
CA SER A 7 10.10 2.86 0.86
C SER A 7 8.70 3.43 1.04
N LEU A 8 7.67 2.77 0.48
CA LEU A 8 6.27 3.17 0.63
C LEU A 8 5.83 3.15 2.10
N LYS A 9 6.23 2.12 2.86
CA LYS A 9 5.97 2.04 4.30
C LYS A 9 6.58 3.22 5.05
N ARG A 10 7.86 3.55 4.80
CA ARG A 10 8.49 4.74 5.39
C ARG A 10 7.80 6.03 4.99
N MET A 11 7.36 6.16 3.74
CA MET A 11 6.63 7.34 3.26
C MET A 11 5.25 7.48 3.93
N TYR A 12 4.57 6.36 4.19
CA TYR A 12 3.28 6.32 4.87
C TYR A 12 3.41 6.59 6.36
N THR A 13 4.30 5.87 7.07
CA THR A 13 4.39 5.92 8.54
C THR A 13 5.24 7.08 9.06
N VAL A 14 6.40 7.34 8.44
CA VAL A 14 7.37 8.33 8.94
C VAL A 14 7.11 9.70 8.31
N LYS A 15 7.02 9.75 6.98
CA LYS A 15 6.87 11.03 6.28
C LYS A 15 5.41 11.51 6.24
N LYS A 16 4.43 10.61 6.40
CA LYS A 16 3.00 10.88 6.19
C LYS A 16 2.70 11.59 4.85
N THR A 17 3.58 11.42 3.87
CA THR A 17 3.46 11.98 2.51
C THR A 17 2.70 11.05 1.57
N LEU A 18 2.37 9.84 2.04
CA LEU A 18 1.63 8.84 1.30
C LEU A 18 0.31 8.59 2.03
N THR A 19 -0.81 8.73 1.32
CA THR A 19 -2.14 8.45 1.89
C THR A 19 -2.56 7.00 1.61
N LYS A 20 -3.48 6.50 2.43
CA LYS A 20 -4.05 5.15 2.29
C LYS A 20 -4.63 4.91 0.89
N GLU A 21 -5.30 5.92 0.32
CA GLU A 21 -5.85 5.89 -1.05
C GLU A 21 -4.75 5.75 -2.10
N GLN A 22 -3.61 6.43 -1.95
CA GLN A 22 -2.48 6.28 -2.87
C GLN A 22 -1.75 4.94 -2.75
N VAL A 23 -1.79 4.30 -1.58
CA VAL A 23 -1.32 2.91 -1.46
C VAL A 23 -2.32 1.98 -2.16
N ALA A 24 -3.63 2.24 -2.00
CA ALA A 24 -4.70 1.46 -2.63
C ALA A 24 -4.67 1.54 -4.16
N GLU A 25 -4.43 2.73 -4.73
CA GLU A 25 -4.28 2.90 -6.18
C GLU A 25 -3.11 2.07 -6.73
N ARG A 26 -2.01 1.96 -5.96
CA ARG A 26 -0.88 1.12 -6.38
C ARG A 26 -1.21 -0.37 -6.36
N VAL A 27 -2.12 -0.80 -5.49
CA VAL A 27 -2.66 -2.17 -5.53
C VAL A 27 -3.54 -2.36 -6.77
N ALA A 28 -4.46 -1.42 -7.04
CA ALA A 28 -5.31 -1.46 -8.22
C ALA A 28 -4.51 -1.44 -9.54
N ARG A 29 -3.38 -0.74 -9.55
CA ARG A 29 -2.42 -0.70 -10.68
C ARG A 29 -1.51 -1.93 -10.76
N GLY A 30 -1.58 -2.86 -9.81
CA GLY A 30 -0.71 -4.04 -9.74
C GLY A 30 0.75 -3.76 -9.39
N SER A 31 1.07 -2.54 -8.92
CA SER A 31 2.43 -2.18 -8.51
C SER A 31 2.83 -2.80 -7.17
N ILE A 32 1.84 -3.11 -6.32
CA ILE A 32 1.99 -3.84 -5.06
C ILE A 32 0.77 -4.77 -4.86
N SER A 33 0.93 -5.82 -4.07
CA SER A 33 -0.15 -6.77 -3.72
C SER A 33 -0.95 -6.32 -2.50
N ALA A 34 -2.13 -6.93 -2.28
CA ALA A 34 -2.95 -6.69 -1.09
C ALA A 34 -2.22 -6.99 0.23
N GLU A 35 -1.36 -8.01 0.25
CA GLU A 35 -0.49 -8.33 1.38
C GLU A 35 0.54 -7.22 1.65
N GLU A 36 1.10 -6.64 0.58
CA GLU A 36 2.06 -5.52 0.68
C GLU A 36 1.36 -4.24 1.15
N TYR A 37 0.11 -4.03 0.76
CA TYR A 37 -0.73 -2.94 1.29
C TYR A 37 -0.95 -3.08 2.79
N GLU A 38 -1.30 -4.28 3.27
CA GLU A 38 -1.49 -4.53 4.70
C GLU A 38 -0.17 -4.32 5.45
N TYR A 39 0.96 -4.73 4.88
CA TYR A 39 2.27 -4.46 5.47
C TYR A 39 2.63 -2.96 5.57
N ILE A 40 2.20 -2.15 4.59
CA ILE A 40 2.45 -0.70 4.53
C ILE A 40 1.53 0.05 5.50
N THR A 41 0.23 -0.24 5.46
CA THR A 41 -0.82 0.53 6.15
C THR A 41 -1.15 -0.04 7.54
N GLY A 42 -0.88 -1.32 7.77
CA GLY A 42 -1.35 -2.06 8.94
C GLY A 42 -2.84 -2.44 8.87
N GLU A 43 -3.51 -2.13 7.76
CA GLU A 43 -4.92 -2.42 7.56
C GLU A 43 -5.11 -3.36 6.37
N LYS A 44 -6.06 -4.27 6.49
CA LYS A 44 -6.39 -5.19 5.41
C LYS A 44 -6.90 -4.41 4.21
N TYR A 45 -6.37 -4.71 3.03
CA TYR A 45 -6.83 -4.08 1.80
C TYR A 45 -8.28 -4.49 1.53
N SER A 46 -9.20 -3.54 1.70
CA SER A 46 -10.64 -3.72 1.39
C SER A 46 -11.02 -3.10 0.03
N GLY A 47 -10.01 -2.73 -0.77
CA GLY A 47 -10.19 -1.99 -2.01
C GLY A 47 -10.60 -2.89 -3.16
N GLY A 48 -11.89 -3.21 -3.21
CA GLY A 48 -12.55 -3.77 -4.38
C GLY A 48 -12.38 -5.27 -4.52
N ASP A 49 -13.34 -6.01 -3.98
CA ASP A 49 -13.99 -7.08 -4.74
C ASP A 49 -14.45 -6.49 -6.08
N ALA A 50 -13.55 -6.43 -7.06
CA ALA A 50 -13.94 -6.32 -8.45
C ALA A 50 -14.38 -7.74 -8.86
N GLU A 51 -15.64 -8.03 -8.53
CA GLU A 51 -16.43 -9.08 -9.17
C GLU A 51 -16.55 -8.84 -10.68
#